data_AF-A0A6L8S1M0-F1
#
_entry.id   AF-A0A6L8S1M0-F1
#
_cell.length_a   1.000
_cell.length_b   1.000
_cell.length_c   1.000
_cell.angle_alpha   90.00
_cell.angle_beta   90.00
_cell.angle_gamma   90.00
#
_symmetry.space_group_name_H-M   'P 1'
#
loop_
_entity.id
_entity.type
_entity.pdbx_description
1 polymer ?
#
loop_
_entity_poly.entity_id
_entity_poly.type
_entity_poly.pdbx_seq_one_letter_code
_entity_poly.pdbx_strand_id
1 'polypeptide(L)'
;MAKINSLRDIIQFNSNFKTAINLYLSLNKAEKVLGYIPTKSSVSFLGEYLKAVLENKEQATLLVGPYGKGKSHLLLVLLAVLSMKKTPESESAINELIDNVSKTDEVGERVSEYIGQVWDKKRFLPVLITDTTGDLGY
;
A
#
# COMPACT_ATOMS: atom_id res chain seq x y z
N MET A 1 28.34 -15.44 -8.82
CA MET A 1 27.46 -14.38 -9.33
C MET A 1 27.24 -14.63 -10.82
N ALA A 2 25.98 -14.63 -11.29
CA ALA A 2 25.67 -14.82 -12.70
C ALA A 2 26.22 -13.63 -13.52
N LYS A 3 26.77 -13.90 -14.70
CA LYS A 3 27.32 -12.87 -15.59
C LYS A 3 26.17 -12.13 -16.27
N ILE A 4 25.98 -10.85 -15.94
CA ILE A 4 24.97 -9.97 -16.54
C ILE A 4 25.55 -9.44 -17.85
N ASN A 5 24.94 -9.81 -18.99
CA ASN A 5 25.42 -9.39 -20.32
C ASN A 5 24.55 -8.28 -20.91
N SER A 6 23.31 -8.14 -20.47
CA SER A 6 22.34 -7.16 -20.95
C SER A 6 21.38 -6.70 -19.85
N LEU A 7 20.84 -5.49 -20.00
CA LEU A 7 19.81 -4.95 -19.11
C LEU A 7 18.55 -5.85 -19.07
N ARG A 8 18.26 -6.57 -20.16
CA ARG A 8 17.16 -7.55 -20.23
C ARG A 8 17.35 -8.74 -19.29
N ASP A 9 18.57 -9.00 -18.84
CA ASP A 9 18.87 -10.10 -17.92
C ASP A 9 18.46 -9.74 -16.47
N ILE A 10 18.26 -8.45 -16.18
CA ILE A 10 17.93 -7.94 -14.84
C ILE A 10 16.62 -7.13 -14.79
N ILE A 11 16.10 -6.69 -15.94
CA ILE A 11 14.81 -5.99 -16.04
C ILE A 11 13.78 -6.91 -16.66
N GLN A 12 12.68 -7.13 -15.94
CA GLN A 12 11.54 -7.91 -16.40
C GLN A 12 10.25 -7.09 -16.30
N PHE A 13 9.29 -7.37 -17.19
CA PHE A 13 7.97 -6.77 -17.10
C PHE A 13 7.21 -7.34 -15.91
N ASN A 14 6.80 -6.48 -14.98
CA ASN A 14 5.90 -6.86 -13.91
C ASN A 14 4.46 -6.93 -14.44
N SER A 15 3.98 -8.14 -14.76
CA SER A 15 2.61 -8.38 -15.26
C SER A 15 1.52 -7.95 -14.27
N ASN A 16 1.83 -7.93 -12.97
CA ASN A 16 0.89 -7.55 -11.91
C ASN A 16 0.54 -6.05 -11.93
N PHE A 17 1.31 -5.23 -12.64
CA PHE A 17 1.07 -3.79 -12.76
C PHE A 17 -0.06 -3.44 -13.74
N LYS A 18 -0.49 -4.38 -14.58
CA LYS A 18 -1.55 -4.12 -15.58
C LYS A 18 -2.96 -4.11 -14.98
N THR A 19 -3.17 -4.68 -13.79
CA THR A 19 -4.49 -4.80 -13.20
C THR A 19 -4.82 -3.57 -12.37
N ALA A 20 -5.94 -2.91 -12.67
CA ALA A 20 -6.47 -1.85 -11.82
C ALA A 20 -6.72 -2.36 -10.38
N ILE A 21 -6.48 -1.51 -9.38
CA ILE A 21 -6.77 -1.83 -7.99
C ILE A 21 -8.28 -1.69 -7.74
N ASN A 22 -8.95 -2.83 -7.55
CA ASN A 22 -10.28 -2.89 -6.96
C ASN A 22 -10.10 -3.18 -5.46
N LEU A 23 -10.40 -2.23 -4.58
CA LEU A 23 -10.12 -2.35 -3.15
C LEU A 23 -10.80 -3.58 -2.51
N TYR A 24 -12.05 -3.86 -2.87
CA TYR A 24 -12.78 -5.02 -2.33
C TYR A 24 -12.13 -6.34 -2.72
N LEU A 25 -11.76 -6.51 -4.00
CA LEU A 25 -11.16 -7.74 -4.52
C LEU A 25 -9.65 -7.86 -4.26
N SER A 26 -8.98 -6.74 -3.97
CA SER A 26 -7.53 -6.67 -3.80
C SER A 26 -7.10 -6.69 -2.33
N LEU A 27 -8.03 -6.47 -1.40
CA LEU A 27 -7.73 -6.47 0.03
C LEU A 27 -7.14 -7.81 0.47
N ASN A 28 -6.19 -7.76 1.42
CA ASN A 28 -5.52 -8.93 2.00
C ASN A 28 -4.68 -9.78 1.04
N LYS A 29 -4.27 -9.22 -0.11
CA LYS A 29 -3.40 -9.89 -1.07
C LYS A 29 -1.97 -9.37 -0.96
N ALA A 30 -1.05 -10.22 -0.48
CA ALA A 30 0.35 -9.87 -0.28
C ALA A 30 1.01 -9.37 -1.57
N GLU A 31 0.72 -10.03 -2.70
CA GLU A 31 1.23 -9.65 -4.02
C GLU A 31 0.80 -8.24 -4.46
N LYS A 32 -0.34 -7.75 -3.95
CA LYS A 32 -0.81 -6.38 -4.24
C LYS A 32 -0.09 -5.35 -3.38
N VAL A 33 0.32 -5.70 -2.16
CA VAL A 33 1.17 -4.86 -1.31
C VAL A 33 2.56 -4.71 -1.95
N LEU A 34 3.15 -5.84 -2.37
CA LEU A 34 4.46 -5.89 -3.02
C LEU A 34 4.51 -5.11 -4.35
N GLY A 35 3.37 -4.95 -5.02
CA GLY A 35 3.28 -4.14 -6.24
C GLY A 35 3.35 -2.62 -6.01
N TYR A 36 3.38 -2.14 -4.77
CA TYR A 36 3.39 -0.71 -4.46
C TYR A 36 4.67 -0.03 -4.95
N ILE A 37 4.52 1.09 -5.67
CA ILE A 37 5.63 1.91 -6.14
C ILE A 37 5.76 3.12 -5.19
N PRO A 38 6.76 3.15 -4.30
CA PRO A 38 6.89 4.19 -3.28
C PRO A 38 7.46 5.46 -3.89
N THR A 39 6.60 6.28 -4.51
CA THR A 39 6.98 7.64 -4.91
C THR A 39 7.01 8.56 -3.70
N LYS A 40 7.86 9.60 -3.70
CA LYS A 40 7.97 10.57 -2.60
C LYS A 40 6.60 11.11 -2.13
N SER A 41 5.74 11.51 -3.07
CA SER A 41 4.41 12.02 -2.76
C SER A 41 3.52 10.94 -2.13
N SER A 42 3.50 9.73 -2.69
CA SER A 42 2.70 8.63 -2.16
C SER A 42 3.16 8.20 -0.76
N VAL A 43 4.47 8.12 -0.53
CA VAL A 43 5.05 7.83 0.79
C VAL A 43 4.73 8.92 1.80
N SER A 44 4.77 10.20 1.41
CA SER A 44 4.37 11.31 2.28
C SER A 44 2.92 11.16 2.76
N PHE A 45 1.98 10.94 1.84
CA PHE A 45 0.56 10.73 2.20
C PHE A 45 0.37 9.47 3.05
N LEU A 46 1.08 8.37 2.76
CA LEU A 46 1.04 7.17 3.59
C LEU A 46 1.46 7.49 5.03
N GLY A 47 2.54 8.26 5.18
CA GLY A 47 3.05 8.71 6.46
C GLY A 47 2.05 9.55 7.25
N GLU A 48 1.37 10.49 6.59
CA GLU A 48 0.31 11.31 7.19
C GLU A 48 -0.83 10.43 7.73
N TYR A 49 -1.34 9.49 6.93
CA TYR A 49 -2.40 8.60 7.36
C TYR A 49 -1.98 7.65 8.49
N LEU A 50 -0.77 7.08 8.42
CA LEU A 50 -0.27 6.21 9.50
C LEU A 50 -0.08 6.98 10.80
N LYS A 51 0.44 8.22 10.71
CA LYS A 51 0.57 9.11 11.87
C LYS A 51 -0.79 9.44 12.48
N ALA A 52 -1.78 9.78 11.67
CA ALA A 52 -3.15 10.03 12.11
C ALA A 52 -3.73 8.82 12.88
N VAL A 53 -3.50 7.60 12.38
CA VAL A 53 -3.88 6.35 13.08
C VAL A 53 -3.11 6.20 14.40
N LEU A 54 -1.80 6.40 14.41
CA LEU A 54 -0.96 6.23 15.60
C LEU A 54 -1.33 7.22 16.71
N GLU A 55 -1.65 8.46 16.35
CA GLU A 55 -2.04 9.53 17.26
C GLU A 55 -3.54 9.57 17.58
N ASN A 56 -4.35 8.78 16.87
CA ASN A 56 -5.82 8.82 16.95
C ASN A 56 -6.39 10.23 16.70
N LYS A 57 -5.91 10.89 15.64
CA LYS A 57 -6.33 12.23 15.18
C LYS A 57 -6.73 12.18 13.70
N GLU A 58 -7.29 13.28 13.18
CA GLU A 58 -7.56 13.45 11.74
C GLU A 58 -8.41 12.29 11.16
N GLN A 59 -9.51 11.98 11.85
CA GLN A 59 -10.36 10.80 11.60
C GLN A 59 -11.10 10.83 10.26
N ALA A 60 -11.11 11.97 9.55
CA ALA A 60 -11.73 12.15 8.26
C ALA A 60 -10.78 12.89 7.31
N THR A 61 -10.58 12.34 6.12
CA THR A 61 -9.67 12.87 5.09
C THR A 61 -10.27 12.71 3.70
N LEU A 62 -9.86 13.58 2.77
CA LEU A 62 -10.27 13.54 1.37
C LEU A 62 -9.02 13.46 0.48
N LEU A 63 -8.85 12.34 -0.21
CA LEU A 63 -7.72 12.13 -1.13
C LEU A 63 -8.11 12.48 -2.57
N VAL A 64 -7.67 13.65 -3.04
CA VAL A 64 -7.87 14.11 -4.42
C VAL A 64 -6.56 14.01 -5.20
N GLY A 65 -6.65 13.55 -6.45
CA GLY A 65 -5.51 13.54 -7.36
C GLY A 65 -5.88 12.99 -8.73
N PRO A 66 -5.02 13.14 -9.75
CA PRO A 66 -5.33 12.70 -11.11
C PRO A 66 -5.60 11.20 -11.21
N TYR A 67 -6.32 10.79 -12.26
CA TYR A 67 -6.54 9.38 -12.57
C TYR A 67 -5.20 8.66 -12.83
N GLY A 68 -5.09 7.40 -12.41
CA GLY A 68 -3.90 6.59 -12.64
C GLY A 68 -2.66 6.94 -11.79
N LYS A 69 -2.77 7.82 -10.79
CA LYS A 69 -1.63 8.21 -9.92
C LYS A 69 -1.46 7.35 -8.66
N GLY A 70 -2.12 6.20 -8.58
CA GLY A 70 -1.91 5.24 -7.48
C GLY A 70 -2.72 5.49 -6.20
N LYS A 71 -3.71 6.40 -6.19
CA LYS A 71 -4.56 6.67 -5.00
C LYS A 71 -5.17 5.40 -4.37
N SER A 72 -5.78 4.56 -5.20
CA SER A 72 -6.37 3.29 -4.72
C SER A 72 -5.30 2.31 -4.24
N HIS A 73 -4.09 2.36 -4.80
CA HIS A 73 -2.99 1.52 -4.37
C HIS A 73 -2.42 1.96 -3.02
N LEU A 74 -2.23 3.27 -2.84
CA LEU A 74 -1.88 3.87 -1.55
C LEU A 74 -2.88 3.43 -0.47
N LEU A 75 -4.18 3.55 -0.74
CA LEU A 75 -5.22 3.15 0.21
C LEU A 75 -5.19 1.63 0.46
N LEU A 76 -4.95 0.81 -0.57
CA LEU A 76 -4.80 -0.63 -0.39
C LEU A 76 -3.64 -0.97 0.56
N VAL A 77 -2.48 -0.31 0.40
CA VAL A 77 -1.31 -0.51 1.25
C VAL A 77 -1.60 -0.08 2.69
N LEU A 78 -2.24 1.07 2.88
CA LEU A 78 -2.66 1.52 4.21
C LEU A 78 -3.57 0.48 4.88
N LEU A 79 -4.60 0.00 4.16
CA LEU A 79 -5.53 -1.01 4.69
C LEU A 79 -4.84 -2.35 4.96
N ALA A 80 -3.85 -2.73 4.15
CA ALA A 80 -3.07 -3.94 4.37
C ALA A 80 -2.30 -3.87 5.70
N VAL A 81 -1.56 -2.78 5.92
CA VAL A 81 -0.81 -2.53 7.17
C VAL A 81 -1.76 -2.50 8.39
N LEU A 82 -2.97 -1.96 8.23
CA LEU A 82 -3.93 -1.85 9.32
C LEU A 82 -4.65 -3.16 9.66
N SER A 83 -4.89 -4.04 8.69
CA SER A 83 -5.93 -5.07 8.83
C SER A 83 -5.49 -6.50 8.53
N MET A 84 -4.42 -6.70 7.74
CA MET A 84 -4.02 -8.03 7.30
C MET A 84 -3.70 -8.93 8.50
N LYS A 85 -4.16 -10.18 8.42
CA LYS A 85 -3.77 -11.20 9.40
C LYS A 85 -2.26 -11.38 9.35
N LYS A 86 -1.61 -11.45 10.51
CA LYS A 86 -0.18 -11.76 10.64
C LYS A 86 0.06 -13.23 10.31
N THR A 87 0.29 -13.51 9.03
CA THR A 87 0.78 -14.78 8.50
C THR A 87 2.23 -14.60 8.02
N PRO A 88 3.02 -15.67 7.88
CA PRO A 88 4.39 -15.57 7.36
C PRO A 88 4.47 -14.86 6.00
N GLU A 89 3.48 -15.08 5.13
CA GLU A 89 3.38 -14.43 3.82
C GLU A 89 3.15 -12.92 3.96
N SER A 90 2.20 -12.51 4.81
CA SER A 90 1.94 -11.08 5.05
C SER A 90 3.11 -10.39 5.75
N GLU A 91 3.80 -11.06 6.69
CA GLU A 91 4.95 -10.51 7.39
C GLU A 91 6.10 -10.28 6.41
N SER A 92 6.37 -11.24 5.53
CA SER A 92 7.35 -11.07 4.44
C SER A 92 7.00 -9.87 3.56
N ALA A 93 5.73 -9.74 3.15
CA ALA A 93 5.30 -8.63 2.31
C ALA A 93 5.40 -7.26 3.00
N ILE A 94 5.08 -7.18 4.29
CA ILE A 94 5.19 -5.95 5.08
C ILE A 94 6.67 -5.60 5.32
N ASN A 95 7.54 -6.57 5.58
CA ASN A 95 8.97 -6.33 5.73
C ASN A 95 9.60 -5.80 4.43
N GLU A 96 9.22 -6.37 3.29
CA GLU A 96 9.67 -5.88 1.99
C GLU A 96 9.10 -4.49 1.67
N LEU A 97 7.84 -4.22 2.05
CA LEU A 97 7.27 -2.87 1.97
C LEU A 97 8.07 -1.86 2.80
N ILE A 98 8.41 -2.19 4.05
CA ILE A 98 9.23 -1.35 4.94
C ILE A 98 10.58 -1.05 4.30
N ASP A 99 11.27 -2.06 3.76
CA ASP A 99 12.57 -1.91 3.09
C ASP A 99 12.46 -1.06 1.80
N ASN A 100 11.39 -1.22 1.03
CA ASN A 100 11.18 -0.40 -0.18
C ASN A 100 10.83 1.05 0.16
N VAL A 101 10.02 1.28 1.20
CA VAL A 101 9.64 2.62 1.64
C VAL A 101 10.82 3.35 2.27
N SER A 102 11.65 2.68 3.07
CA SER A 102 12.82 3.30 3.75
C SER A 102 13.81 3.90 2.75
N LYS A 103 13.92 3.34 1.55
CA LYS A 103 14.77 3.83 0.46
C LYS A 103 14.21 5.06 -0.27
N THR A 104 13.04 5.55 0.12
CA THR A 104 12.37 6.68 -0.56
C THR A 104 12.73 8.01 0.07
N ASP A 105 13.88 8.55 -0.33
CA ASP A 105 14.30 9.93 0.00
C ASP A 105 14.29 10.17 1.53
N GLU A 106 14.29 11.43 1.98
CA GLU A 106 14.32 11.78 3.41
C GLU A 106 13.05 11.35 4.20
N VAL A 107 11.91 11.17 3.52
CA VAL A 107 10.64 10.81 4.19
C VAL A 107 10.53 9.31 4.45
N GLY A 108 11.28 8.50 3.71
CA GLY A 108 11.14 7.04 3.69
C GLY A 108 11.39 6.39 5.05
N GLU A 109 12.48 6.78 5.72
CA GLU A 109 12.88 6.22 7.01
C GLU A 109 11.76 6.36 8.06
N ARG A 110 11.28 7.59 8.29
CA ARG A 110 10.18 7.87 9.23
C ARG A 110 8.89 7.11 8.89
N VAL A 111 8.52 7.04 7.61
CA VAL A 111 7.29 6.34 7.21
C VAL A 111 7.43 4.83 7.37
N SER A 112 8.63 4.28 7.12
CA SER A 112 8.91 2.87 7.34
C SER A 112 8.79 2.48 8.82
N GLU A 113 9.22 3.35 9.74
CA GLU A 113 9.00 3.18 11.18
C GLU A 113 7.51 3.20 11.54
N TYR A 114 6.72 4.13 10.96
CA TYR A 114 5.28 4.17 11.19
C TYR A 114 4.58 2.91 10.70
N ILE A 115 5.01 2.35 9.57
CA ILE A 115 4.48 1.07 9.07
C ILE A 115 4.73 -0.04 10.12
N GLY A 116 5.95 -0.17 10.62
CA GLY A 116 6.28 -1.16 11.66
C GLY A 116 5.46 -0.97 12.93
N GLN A 117 5.38 0.27 13.44
CA GLN A 117 4.60 0.59 14.64
C GLN A 117 3.11 0.27 14.49
N VAL A 118 2.51 0.57 13.33
CA VAL A 118 1.10 0.25 13.07
C VAL A 118 0.90 -1.26 12.90
N TRP A 119 1.78 -1.93 12.16
CA TRP A 119 1.72 -3.37 11.95
C TRP A 119 1.78 -4.15 13.27
N ASP A 120 2.57 -3.69 14.23
CA ASP A 120 2.70 -4.33 15.55
C ASP A 120 1.48 -4.16 16.46
N LYS A 121 0.61 -3.18 16.19
CA LYS A 121 -0.62 -2.95 16.95
C LYS A 121 -1.71 -3.98 16.64
N LYS A 122 -2.81 -3.90 17.40
CA LYS A 122 -4.03 -4.67 17.11
C LYS A 122 -4.57 -4.29 15.73
N ARG A 123 -4.99 -5.30 14.99
CA ARG A 123 -5.55 -5.14 13.64
C ARG A 123 -6.88 -4.41 13.69
N PHE A 124 -7.09 -3.55 12.71
CA PHE A 124 -8.35 -2.89 12.45
C PHE A 124 -9.24 -3.78 11.57
N LEU A 125 -10.55 -3.54 11.65
CA LEU A 125 -11.54 -4.07 10.72
C LEU A 125 -11.92 -2.96 9.73
N PRO A 126 -11.39 -2.96 8.51
CA PRO A 126 -11.73 -1.95 7.53
C PRO A 126 -13.15 -2.17 7.02
N VAL A 127 -13.94 -1.10 7.00
CA VAL A 127 -15.29 -1.08 6.43
C VAL A 127 -15.24 -0.25 5.16
N LEU A 128 -15.40 -0.90 4.02
CA LEU A 128 -15.45 -0.23 2.72
C LEU A 128 -16.91 0.11 2.41
N ILE A 129 -17.21 1.40 2.30
CA ILE A 129 -18.51 1.91 1.88
C ILE A 129 -18.34 2.43 0.47
N THR A 130 -19.06 1.83 -0.48
CA THR A 130 -19.10 2.27 -1.87
C THR A 130 -20.54 2.60 -2.20
N ASP A 131 -20.76 3.72 -2.88
CA ASP A 131 -22.05 3.99 -3.49
C ASP A 131 -22.21 3.07 -4.70
N THR A 132 -22.79 1.89 -4.48
CA THR A 132 -23.40 1.14 -5.55
C THR A 132 -24.81 1.68 -5.67
N THR A 133 -25.00 2.75 -6.44
CA THR A 133 -26.28 2.95 -7.13
C THR A 133 -26.45 1.72 -8.03
N GLY A 134 -27.03 0.67 -7.46
CA GLY A 134 -27.65 -0.36 -8.24
C GLY A 134 -28.72 0.38 -9.03
N ASP A 135 -28.46 0.57 -10.32
CA ASP A 135 -29.53 0.75 -11.26
C ASP A 135 -30.41 -0.49 -11.05
N LEU A 136 -31.51 -0.32 -10.32
CA LEU A 136 -32.56 -1.31 -10.24
C LEU A 136 -33.12 -1.31 -11.65
N GLY A 137 -32.53 -2.15 -12.50
CA GLY A 137 -32.94 -2.37 -13.87
C GLY A 137 -34.42 -2.76 -13.89
N TYR A 138 -35.25 -1.73 -14.04
CA TYR A 138 -36.63 -1.75 -14.46
C TYR A 138 -36.68 -1.05 -15.81
#